data_AF-X1CCW6-F1
#
_entry.id   AF-X1CCW6-F1
#
_cell.length_a   1.000
_cell.length_b   1.000
_cell.length_c   1.000
_cell.angle_alpha   90.00
_cell.angle_beta   90.00
_cell.angle_gamma   90.00
#
_symmetry.space_group_name_H-M   'P 1'
#
loop_
_entity.id
_entity.type
_entity.pdbx_description
1 polymer ?
#
loop_
_entity_poly.entity_id
_entity_poly.type
_entity_poly.pdbx_seq_one_letter_code
_entity_poly.pdbx_strand_id
1 'polypeptide(L)'
;MQLWIHWWNAIWLLRPGCTHLRTFLWFATCVAGLTVRTDLLGVTSIVRALGLQGRFYDNLLDNFHSTGIKLDALTALWAQVVLKLFPGVLRVNGRLVLVGDGIKVAKQGKKMPAVKLLHQESESNTKAEYIMGHSFQAVSILTQAGK
;
A
#
# COMPACT_ATOMS: atom_id res chain seq x y z
N MET A 1 11.81 6.37 19.01
CA MET A 1 11.72 7.69 18.32
C MET A 1 12.46 7.72 16.99
N GLN A 2 13.70 7.23 16.88
CA GLN A 2 14.48 7.24 15.61
C GLN A 2 13.75 6.58 14.43
N LEU A 3 13.09 5.44 14.63
CA LEU A 3 12.32 4.77 13.58
C LEU A 3 11.25 5.68 12.95
N TRP A 4 10.54 6.44 13.77
CA TRP A 4 9.49 7.36 13.31
C TRP A 4 10.06 8.58 12.57
N ILE A 5 11.29 9.00 12.90
CA ILE A 5 12.00 10.04 12.15
C ILE A 5 12.35 9.52 10.75
N HIS A 6 12.92 8.31 10.65
CA HIS A 6 13.19 7.70 9.34
C HIS A 6 11.92 7.46 8.53
N TRP A 7 10.87 6.95 9.17
CA TRP A 7 9.56 6.75 8.56
C TRP A 7 8.99 8.08 8.04
N TRP A 8 9.01 9.15 8.86
CA TRP A 8 8.51 10.46 8.45
C TRP A 8 9.32 11.04 7.29
N ASN A 9 10.65 10.95 7.36
CA ASN A 9 11.54 11.42 6.29
C ASN A 9 11.25 10.67 4.97
N ALA A 10 10.97 9.37 5.01
CA ALA A 10 10.59 8.59 3.84
C ALA A 10 9.22 9.02 3.29
N ILE A 11 8.21 9.16 4.15
CA ILE A 11 6.85 9.58 3.76
C ILE A 11 6.83 11.00 3.22
N TRP A 12 7.63 11.91 3.77
CA TRP A 12 7.72 13.30 3.29
C TRP A 12 8.15 13.41 1.83
N LEU A 13 9.00 12.48 1.34
CA LEU A 13 9.40 12.44 -0.07
C LEU A 13 8.22 12.16 -1.02
N LEU A 14 7.10 11.65 -0.51
CA LEU A 14 5.87 11.39 -1.28
C LEU A 14 4.94 12.60 -1.36
N ARG A 15 5.22 13.69 -0.63
CA ARG A 15 4.39 14.91 -0.65
C ARG A 15 4.07 15.45 -2.05
N PRO A 16 4.98 15.42 -3.05
CA PRO A 16 4.67 15.89 -4.39
C PRO A 16 3.54 15.12 -5.08
N GLY A 17 3.25 13.88 -4.66
CA GLY A 17 2.12 13.08 -5.14
C GLY A 17 0.75 13.56 -4.66
N CYS A 18 0.71 14.56 -3.77
CA CYS A 18 -0.52 15.16 -3.25
C CYS A 18 -0.67 16.61 -3.71
N THR A 19 -1.89 17.03 -4.04
CA THR A 19 -2.18 18.40 -4.49
C THR A 19 -1.93 19.44 -3.39
N HIS A 20 -2.43 19.16 -2.19
CA HIS A 20 -2.33 20.07 -1.05
C HIS A 20 -1.63 19.40 0.14
N LEU A 21 -1.02 20.23 1.00
CA LEU A 21 -0.41 19.76 2.24
C LEU A 21 -1.42 19.02 3.13
N ARG A 22 -2.66 19.50 3.21
CA ARG A 22 -3.72 18.85 4.00
C ARG A 22 -4.00 17.42 3.54
N THR A 23 -4.12 17.20 2.22
CA THR A 23 -4.30 15.86 1.64
C THR A 23 -3.10 14.97 1.96
N PHE A 24 -1.89 15.51 1.84
CA PHE A 24 -0.68 14.79 2.23
C PHE A 24 -0.66 14.39 3.72
N LEU A 25 -1.08 15.28 4.63
CA LEU A 25 -1.12 14.97 6.07
C LEU A 25 -2.15 13.88 6.40
N TRP A 26 -3.32 13.89 5.75
CA TRP A 26 -4.28 12.81 5.88
C TRP A 26 -3.76 11.50 5.28
N PHE A 27 -3.10 11.55 4.12
CA PHE A 27 -2.40 10.41 3.54
C PHE A 27 -1.36 9.83 4.51
N ALA A 28 -0.49 10.66 5.08
CA ALA A 28 0.51 10.23 6.07
C ALA A 28 -0.15 9.62 7.30
N THR A 29 -1.25 10.20 7.79
CA THR A 29 -2.05 9.64 8.89
C THR A 29 -2.57 8.25 8.54
N CYS A 30 -3.12 8.05 7.34
CA CYS A 30 -3.56 6.74 6.88
C CYS A 30 -2.40 5.73 6.84
N VAL A 31 -1.25 6.11 6.26
CA VAL A 31 -0.08 5.21 6.17
C VAL A 31 0.48 4.89 7.56
N ALA A 32 0.51 5.86 8.49
CA ALA A 32 0.92 5.62 9.88
C ALA A 32 0.01 4.58 10.53
N GLY A 33 -1.31 4.74 10.41
CA GLY A 33 -2.27 3.78 10.95
C GLY A 33 -2.16 2.39 10.31
N LEU A 34 -1.93 2.31 9.00
CA LEU A 34 -1.67 1.05 8.31
C LEU A 34 -0.37 0.38 8.78
N THR A 35 0.63 1.17 9.19
CA THR A 35 1.93 0.69 9.70
C THR A 35 1.81 0.07 11.09
N VAL A 36 0.94 0.63 11.96
CA VAL A 36 0.85 0.21 13.37
C VAL A 36 -0.36 -0.65 13.72
N ARG A 37 -1.39 -0.68 12.88
CA ARG A 37 -2.60 -1.45 13.20
C ARG A 37 -2.28 -2.94 13.35
N THR A 38 -2.85 -3.55 14.36
CA THR A 38 -2.73 -4.99 14.64
C THR A 38 -3.95 -5.79 14.16
N ASP A 39 -5.02 -5.09 13.76
CA ASP A 39 -6.28 -5.70 13.31
C ASP A 39 -6.65 -5.31 11.87
N LEU A 40 -7.55 -6.10 11.27
CA LEU A 40 -7.96 -6.00 9.86
C LEU A 40 -9.41 -5.52 9.67
N LEU A 41 -9.86 -4.57 10.50
CA LEU A 41 -11.21 -3.98 10.46
C LEU A 41 -11.29 -2.67 9.66
N GLY A 42 -10.48 -2.54 8.60
CA GLY A 42 -10.53 -1.41 7.66
C GLY A 42 -10.10 -0.08 8.26
N VAL A 43 -10.83 1.00 7.94
CA VAL A 43 -10.52 2.37 8.43
C VAL A 43 -10.67 2.48 9.95
N THR A 44 -11.58 1.70 10.54
CA THR A 44 -11.75 1.65 12.00
C THR A 44 -10.47 1.19 12.71
N SER A 45 -9.67 0.32 12.08
CA SER A 45 -8.36 -0.08 12.60
C SER A 45 -7.41 1.11 12.72
N ILE A 46 -7.42 2.03 11.77
CA ILE A 46 -6.57 3.24 11.78
C ILE A 46 -6.99 4.15 12.95
N VAL A 47 -8.30 4.37 13.11
CA VAL A 47 -8.84 5.19 14.21
C VAL A 47 -8.39 4.63 15.56
N ARG A 48 -8.55 3.32 15.79
CA ARG A 48 -8.12 2.68 17.05
C ARG A 48 -6.61 2.69 17.24
N ALA A 49 -5.85 2.32 16.22
CA ALA A 49 -4.40 2.18 16.32
C ALA A 49 -3.68 3.51 16.60
N LEU A 50 -4.24 4.62 16.10
CA LEU A 50 -3.71 5.96 16.33
C LEU A 50 -4.41 6.71 17.49
N GLY A 51 -5.41 6.12 18.13
CA GLY A 51 -6.19 6.78 19.20
C GLY A 51 -6.96 8.01 18.71
N LEU A 52 -7.40 8.02 17.45
CA LEU A 52 -8.18 9.13 16.89
C LEU A 52 -9.60 9.12 17.45
N GLN A 53 -10.20 10.31 17.53
CA GLN A 53 -11.62 10.43 17.84
C GLN A 53 -12.47 9.88 16.70
N GLY A 54 -13.57 9.20 17.02
CA GLY A 54 -14.45 8.56 16.04
C GLY A 54 -14.97 9.51 14.94
N ARG A 55 -15.13 10.81 15.24
CA ARG A 55 -15.52 11.83 14.25
C ARG A 55 -14.58 11.97 13.06
N PHE A 56 -13.33 11.51 13.17
CA PHE A 56 -12.36 11.55 12.07
C PHE A 56 -12.44 10.34 11.13
N TYR A 57 -13.32 9.38 11.42
CA TYR A 57 -13.54 8.22 10.55
C TYR A 57 -13.92 8.64 9.13
N ASP A 58 -14.88 9.58 9.00
CA ASP A 58 -15.33 10.06 7.70
C ASP A 58 -14.24 10.85 6.97
N ASN A 59 -13.42 11.62 7.69
CA ASN A 59 -12.28 12.30 7.07
C ASN A 59 -11.25 11.33 6.47
N LEU A 60 -11.01 10.19 7.12
CA LEU A 60 -10.14 9.15 6.58
C LEU A 60 -10.76 8.55 5.31
N LEU A 61 -12.07 8.26 5.32
CA LEU A 61 -12.78 7.76 4.14
C LEU A 61 -12.76 8.76 2.97
N ASP A 62 -13.01 10.03 3.24
CA ASP A 62 -12.93 11.10 2.24
C ASP A 62 -11.55 11.19 1.62
N ASN A 63 -10.49 10.97 2.43
CA ASN A 63 -9.13 10.96 1.92
C ASN A 63 -8.86 9.79 0.96
N PHE A 64 -9.43 8.60 1.20
CA PHE A 64 -9.32 7.47 0.26
C PHE A 64 -10.02 7.73 -1.08
N HIS A 65 -11.05 8.57 -1.09
CA HIS A 65 -11.76 8.99 -2.31
C HIS A 65 -11.25 10.31 -2.89
N SER A 66 -10.23 10.92 -2.29
CA SER A 66 -9.74 12.23 -2.69
C SER A 66 -9.04 12.17 -4.03
N THR A 67 -9.47 13.00 -4.98
CA THR A 67 -8.76 13.26 -6.24
C THR A 67 -7.47 14.07 -6.03
N GLY A 68 -7.21 14.50 -4.80
CA GLY A 68 -5.99 15.19 -4.39
C GLY A 68 -4.78 14.27 -4.24
N ILE A 69 -4.99 12.95 -4.13
CA ILE A 69 -3.92 11.95 -4.18
C ILE A 69 -3.76 11.52 -5.63
N LYS A 70 -2.66 11.92 -6.27
CA LYS A 70 -2.37 11.59 -7.66
C LYS A 70 -1.68 10.22 -7.73
N LEU A 71 -2.46 9.15 -7.84
CA LEU A 71 -1.97 7.77 -7.68
C LEU A 71 -0.80 7.42 -8.62
N ASP A 72 -0.86 7.82 -9.90
CA ASP A 72 0.23 7.54 -10.85
C ASP A 72 1.52 8.24 -10.45
N ALA A 73 1.43 9.52 -10.07
CA ALA A 73 2.57 10.29 -9.58
C ALA A 73 3.11 9.72 -8.27
N LEU A 74 2.23 9.32 -7.35
CA LEU A 74 2.60 8.71 -6.08
C LEU A 74 3.31 7.37 -6.28
N THR A 75 2.87 6.56 -7.25
CA THR A 75 3.48 5.26 -7.57
C THR A 75 4.89 5.44 -8.14
N ALA A 76 5.05 6.38 -9.07
CA ALA A 76 6.37 6.72 -9.62
C ALA A 76 7.32 7.28 -8.54
N LEU A 77 6.82 8.17 -7.69
CA LEU A 77 7.57 8.72 -6.56
C LEU A 77 7.97 7.63 -5.56
N TRP A 78 7.05 6.71 -5.24
CA TRP A 78 7.35 5.60 -4.34
C TRP A 78 8.51 4.74 -4.85
N ALA A 79 8.50 4.37 -6.13
CA ALA A 79 9.60 3.63 -6.73
C ALA A 79 10.95 4.37 -6.63
N GLN A 80 10.96 5.68 -6.91
CA GLN A 80 12.17 6.51 -6.77
C GLN A 80 12.63 6.63 -5.32
N VAL A 81 11.70 6.77 -4.37
CA VAL A 81 11.99 6.84 -2.94
C VAL A 81 12.62 5.54 -2.45
N VAL A 82 12.09 4.38 -2.83
CA VAL A 82 12.68 3.08 -2.50
C VAL A 82 14.12 3.01 -3.01
N LEU A 83 14.37 3.35 -4.27
CA LEU A 83 15.73 3.34 -4.83
C LEU A 83 16.69 4.32 -4.13
N LYS A 84 16.17 5.45 -3.62
CA LYS A 84 16.97 6.43 -2.88
C LYS A 84 17.28 5.97 -1.46
N LEU A 85 16.34 5.32 -0.78
CA LEU A 85 16.48 4.92 0.62
C LEU A 85 17.33 3.66 0.80
N PHE A 86 17.36 2.78 -0.21
CA PHE A 86 18.10 1.52 -0.15
C PHE A 86 19.30 1.55 -1.10
N PRO A 87 20.53 1.83 -0.62
CA PRO A 87 21.73 1.87 -1.47
C PRO A 87 22.25 0.48 -1.87
N GLY A 88 21.91 -0.58 -1.12
CA GLY A 88 22.38 -1.95 -1.31
C GLY A 88 21.58 -2.78 -2.30
N VAL A 89 20.94 -2.15 -3.30
CA VAL A 89 20.05 -2.82 -4.24
C VAL A 89 20.84 -3.77 -5.14
N LEU A 90 20.41 -5.03 -5.20
CA LEU A 90 21.06 -6.06 -6.01
C LEU A 90 20.90 -5.74 -7.50
N ARG A 91 22.01 -5.87 -8.21
CA ARG A 91 22.05 -5.78 -9.67
C ARG A 91 22.72 -7.00 -10.27
N VAL A 92 22.17 -7.47 -11.39
CA VAL A 92 22.76 -8.51 -12.25
C VAL A 92 23.00 -7.88 -13.62
N ASN A 93 24.24 -7.94 -14.10
CA ASN A 93 24.66 -7.27 -15.35
C ASN A 93 24.26 -5.78 -15.40
N GLY A 94 24.40 -5.07 -14.28
CA GLY A 94 24.04 -3.65 -14.15
C GLY A 94 22.55 -3.35 -14.02
N ARG A 95 21.65 -4.34 -14.14
CA ARG A 95 20.20 -4.17 -14.09
C ARG A 95 19.62 -4.50 -12.72
N LEU A 96 18.57 -3.80 -12.30
CA LEU A 96 17.86 -4.04 -11.04
C LEU A 96 17.20 -5.42 -11.04
N VAL A 97 17.29 -6.12 -9.92
CA VAL A 97 16.52 -7.35 -9.69
C VAL A 97 15.17 -6.99 -9.03
N LEU A 98 14.09 -7.27 -9.74
CA LEU A 98 12.72 -7.08 -9.25
C LEU A 98 12.11 -8.43 -8.89
N VAL A 99 11.38 -8.48 -7.79
CA VAL A 99 10.62 -9.64 -7.34
C VAL A 99 9.14 -9.28 -7.43
N GLY A 100 8.41 -10.02 -8.27
CA GLY A 100 6.96 -9.91 -8.38
C GLY A 100 6.29 -11.05 -7.61
N ASP A 101 5.23 -10.73 -6.88
CA ASP A 101 4.33 -11.73 -6.32
C ASP A 101 2.88 -11.25 -6.45
N GLY A 102 1.93 -12.19 -6.44
CA GLY A 102 0.53 -11.88 -6.58
C GLY A 102 -0.35 -12.97 -6.00
N ILE A 103 -1.45 -12.54 -5.37
CA ILE A 103 -2.45 -13.42 -4.80
C ILE A 103 -3.85 -13.03 -5.30
N LYS A 104 -4.58 -14.05 -5.76
CA LYS A 104 -6.01 -13.96 -6.06
C LYS A 104 -6.76 -14.53 -4.86
N VAL A 105 -7.62 -13.72 -4.25
CA VAL A 105 -8.39 -14.11 -3.05
C VAL A 105 -9.87 -14.08 -3.39
N ALA A 106 -10.53 -15.24 -3.29
CA ALA A 106 -11.96 -15.37 -3.52
C ALA A 106 -12.75 -14.56 -2.48
N LYS A 107 -13.81 -13.89 -2.94
CA LYS A 107 -14.72 -13.07 -2.13
C LYS A 107 -16.16 -13.43 -2.47
N GLN A 108 -17.00 -13.52 -1.44
CA GLN A 108 -18.43 -13.86 -1.56
C GLN A 108 -19.35 -12.73 -1.11
N GLY A 109 -18.80 -11.57 -0.70
CA GLY A 109 -19.58 -10.43 -0.26
C GLY A 109 -20.34 -9.78 -1.42
N LYS A 110 -21.68 -9.79 -1.38
CA LYS A 110 -22.55 -9.25 -2.45
C LYS A 110 -22.35 -7.76 -2.75
N LYS A 111 -21.84 -6.98 -1.80
CA LYS A 111 -21.58 -5.54 -1.95
C LYS A 111 -20.11 -5.18 -1.73
N MET A 112 -19.20 -6.15 -1.84
CA MET A 112 -17.79 -5.88 -1.64
C MET A 112 -17.25 -5.11 -2.86
N PRO A 113 -16.68 -3.90 -2.68
CA PRO A 113 -16.23 -3.09 -3.80
C PRO A 113 -15.07 -3.75 -4.55
N ALA A 114 -14.96 -3.44 -5.84
CA ALA A 114 -13.88 -3.89 -6.71
C ALA A 114 -13.69 -5.42 -6.84
N VAL A 115 -14.68 -6.23 -6.45
CA VAL A 115 -14.67 -7.67 -6.73
C VAL A 115 -14.89 -7.90 -8.22
N LYS A 116 -14.06 -8.74 -8.83
CA LYS A 116 -14.06 -9.04 -10.26
C LYS A 116 -14.03 -10.55 -10.48
N LEU A 117 -14.44 -10.99 -11.67
CA LEU A 117 -14.20 -12.36 -12.13
C LEU A 117 -12.71 -12.50 -12.47
N LEU A 118 -12.04 -13.46 -11.85
CA LEU A 118 -10.60 -13.70 -12.00
C LEU A 118 -10.38 -15.15 -12.42
N HIS A 119 -9.62 -15.34 -13.50
CA HIS A 119 -9.10 -16.66 -13.89
C HIS A 119 -7.99 -17.08 -12.92
N GLN A 120 -7.93 -18.35 -12.51
CA GLN A 120 -6.87 -18.93 -11.70
C GLN A 120 -5.97 -19.85 -12.54
N GLU A 121 -4.69 -19.51 -12.65
CA GLU A 121 -3.67 -20.26 -13.43
C GLU A 121 -3.20 -21.55 -12.74
N SER A 122 -3.93 -22.03 -11.72
CA SER A 122 -3.54 -23.21 -10.96
C SER A 122 -3.94 -24.47 -11.72
N GLU A 123 -2.98 -25.36 -12.00
CA GLU A 123 -3.24 -26.72 -12.54
C GLU A 123 -3.87 -27.68 -11.52
N SER A 124 -4.48 -27.16 -10.45
CA SER A 124 -5.07 -27.97 -9.39
C SER A 124 -6.53 -28.26 -9.71
N ASN A 125 -6.87 -29.53 -9.92
CA ASN A 125 -8.25 -29.98 -10.17
C ASN A 125 -9.24 -29.67 -9.03
N THR A 126 -8.76 -29.28 -7.84
CA THR A 126 -9.62 -28.93 -6.70
C THR A 126 -9.97 -27.44 -6.62
N LYS A 127 -9.34 -26.59 -7.45
CA LYS A 127 -9.63 -25.15 -7.47
C LYS A 127 -10.51 -24.82 -8.68
N ALA A 128 -11.50 -23.95 -8.47
CA ALA A 128 -12.31 -23.45 -9.57
C ALA A 128 -11.45 -22.61 -10.54
N GLU A 129 -11.62 -22.82 -11.84
CA GLU A 129 -10.91 -22.06 -12.89
C GLU A 129 -11.16 -20.54 -12.78
N TYR A 130 -12.38 -20.15 -12.36
CA TYR A 130 -12.74 -18.77 -12.12
C TYR A 130 -13.23 -18.55 -10.70
N ILE A 131 -12.89 -17.39 -10.14
CA ILE A 131 -13.41 -16.92 -8.86
C ILE A 131 -13.88 -15.48 -8.98
N MET A 132 -14.93 -15.13 -8.22
CA MET A 132 -15.18 -13.74 -7.88
C MET A 132 -14.22 -13.37 -6.75
N GLY A 133 -13.38 -12.35 -6.95
CA GLY A 133 -12.37 -12.01 -5.94
C GLY A 133 -11.62 -10.71 -6.18
N HIS A 134 -10.59 -10.52 -5.38
CA HIS A 134 -9.59 -9.47 -5.56
C HIS A 134 -8.26 -10.09 -5.99
N SER A 135 -7.55 -9.38 -6.87
CA SER A 135 -6.16 -9.70 -7.22
C SER A 135 -5.27 -8.63 -6.59
N PHE A 136 -4.41 -9.04 -5.65
CA PHE A 136 -3.39 -8.17 -5.06
C PHE A 136 -2.04 -8.58 -5.62
N GLN A 137 -1.28 -7.61 -6.12
CA GLN A 137 0.03 -7.82 -6.72
C GLN A 137 1.01 -6.87 -6.07
N ALA A 138 2.25 -7.31 -5.91
CA ALA A 138 3.34 -6.54 -5.37
C ALA A 138 4.57 -6.68 -6.26
N VAL A 139 5.26 -5.56 -6.47
CA VAL A 139 6.59 -5.54 -7.07
C VAL A 139 7.54 -4.99 -6.02
N SER A 140 8.58 -5.76 -5.74
CA SER A 140 9.60 -5.45 -4.74
C SER A 140 10.98 -5.38 -5.39
N ILE A 141 11.91 -4.69 -4.74
CA ILE A 141 13.31 -4.63 -5.15
C ILE A 141 14.13 -5.49 -4.19
N LEU A 142 15.03 -6.31 -4.71
CA LEU A 142 15.93 -7.11 -3.89
C LEU A 142 17.09 -6.22 -3.40
N THR A 143 17.29 -6.16 -2.09
CA THR A 143 18.33 -5.35 -1.43
C THR A 143 19.09 -6.19 -0.42
N GLN A 144 20.35 -5.83 -0.15
CA GLN A 144 21.14 -6.45 0.92
C GLN A 144 20.50 -6.14 2.29
N ALA A 145 20.47 -7.14 3.18
CA ALA A 145 20.12 -6.90 4.56
C ALA A 145 21.13 -5.93 5.21
N GLY A 146 20.64 -5.04 6.09
CA GLY A 146 21.53 -4.20 6.89
C GLY A 146 22.47 -5.06 7.73
N LYS A 147 23.71 -4.60 7.90
CA LYS A 147 24.67 -5.22 8.84
C LYS A 147 24.20 -5.04 10.28
#